data_AF-A0A7C6M1W1-F1
#
_entry.id   AF-A0A7C6M1W1-F1
#
_cell.length_a   1.000
_cell.length_b   1.000
_cell.length_c   1.000
_cell.angle_alpha   90.00
_cell.angle_beta   90.00
_cell.angle_gamma   90.00
#
_symmetry.space_group_name_H-M   'P 1'
#
loop_
_entity.id
_entity.type
_entity.pdbx_description
1 polymer ?
#
loop_
_entity_poly.entity_id
_entity_poly.type
_entity_poly.pdbx_seq_one_letter_code
_entity_poly.pdbx_strand_id
1 'polypeptide(L)'
;MKKFFSEFKQFIQRGNIVDLAVGVIIGGAFGKIVNSFVADILMPVISLALAGGDISDRAVALRGTYKWDDAANAFVASEGAILFRWGSFVQAIINFLIIAFVLFLIIKALMKLKAGQDKGKEKALAKAQKKKAEGKKLRAYEEELLAEEEARLAALANPAPVPPTTNELLTEIKELLEKQAAKK
;
A
#
# COMPACT_ATOMS: atom_id res chain seq x y z
N MET A 1 -1.62 -10.71 -42.36
CA MET A 1 -0.73 -10.11 -41.34
C MET A 1 -1.40 -9.08 -40.43
N LYS A 2 -2.15 -8.09 -40.94
CA LYS A 2 -2.81 -7.07 -40.07
C LYS A 2 -3.74 -7.65 -38.99
N LYS A 3 -4.47 -8.74 -39.30
CA LYS A 3 -5.39 -9.40 -38.37
C LYS A 3 -4.67 -10.03 -37.16
N PHE A 4 -3.57 -10.74 -37.41
CA PHE A 4 -2.72 -11.33 -36.37
C PHE A 4 -2.12 -10.25 -35.43
N PHE A 5 -1.59 -9.15 -35.96
CA PHE A 5 -1.05 -8.05 -35.13
C PHE A 5 -2.14 -7.36 -34.29
N SER A 6 -3.38 -7.27 -34.80
CA SER A 6 -4.51 -6.74 -34.04
C SER A 6 -4.93 -7.67 -32.90
N GLU A 7 -5.00 -8.98 -33.17
CA GLU A 7 -5.31 -10.02 -32.17
C GLU A 7 -4.20 -10.11 -31.11
N PHE A 8 -2.93 -10.01 -31.53
CA PHE A 8 -1.78 -9.96 -30.63
C PHE A 8 -1.80 -8.70 -29.76
N LYS A 9 -2.10 -7.52 -30.33
CA LYS A 9 -2.25 -6.27 -29.57
C LYS A 9 -3.36 -6.37 -28.53
N GLN A 10 -4.52 -6.93 -28.89
CA GLN A 10 -5.62 -7.15 -27.94
C GLN A 10 -5.25 -8.16 -26.85
N PHE A 11 -4.43 -9.16 -27.16
CA PHE A 11 -3.93 -10.12 -26.18
C PHE A 11 -3.00 -9.48 -25.16
N ILE A 12 -1.98 -8.72 -25.60
CA ILE A 12 -1.05 -8.04 -24.69
C ILE A 12 -1.71 -6.87 -23.96
N GLN A 13 -2.76 -6.26 -24.50
CA GLN A 13 -3.52 -5.22 -23.78
C GLN A 13 -4.29 -5.74 -22.57
N ARG A 14 -4.36 -7.06 -22.36
CA ARG A 14 -4.82 -7.64 -21.09
C ARG A 14 -3.78 -7.31 -20.02
N GLY A 15 -4.01 -6.24 -19.25
CA GLY A 15 -3.03 -5.66 -18.31
C GLY A 15 -2.33 -6.68 -17.39
N ASN A 16 -3.05 -7.70 -16.93
CA ASN A 16 -2.49 -8.77 -16.09
C ASN A 16 -1.36 -9.59 -16.77
N ILE A 17 -1.32 -9.67 -18.10
CA ILE A 17 -0.30 -10.44 -18.85
C ILE A 17 0.99 -9.64 -18.98
N VAL A 18 0.90 -8.32 -19.23
CA VAL A 18 2.08 -7.46 -19.39
C VAL A 18 2.82 -7.33 -18.08
N ASP A 19 2.10 -7.11 -16.97
CA ASP A 19 2.73 -6.98 -15.66
C ASP A 19 3.39 -8.28 -15.21
N LEU A 20 2.76 -9.43 -15.50
CA LEU A 20 3.36 -10.75 -15.25
C LEU A 20 4.61 -10.97 -16.10
N ALA A 21 4.55 -10.66 -17.40
CA ALA A 21 5.67 -10.83 -18.32
C ALA A 21 6.87 -9.95 -17.93
N VAL A 22 6.61 -8.69 -17.59
CA VAL A 22 7.64 -7.76 -17.10
C VAL A 22 8.25 -8.28 -15.79
N GLY A 23 7.42 -8.76 -14.86
CA GLY A 23 7.89 -9.35 -13.61
C GLY A 23 8.81 -10.55 -13.81
N VAL A 24 8.48 -11.46 -14.73
CA VAL A 24 9.30 -12.65 -15.04
C VAL A 24 10.63 -12.25 -15.71
N ILE A 25 10.60 -11.34 -16.68
CA ILE A 25 11.81 -10.89 -17.40
C ILE A 25 12.76 -10.17 -16.44
N ILE A 26 12.25 -9.22 -15.64
CA ILE A 26 13.05 -8.49 -14.65
C ILE A 26 13.56 -9.45 -13.58
N GLY A 27 12.72 -10.37 -13.08
CA GLY A 27 13.12 -11.37 -12.09
C GLY A 27 14.27 -12.26 -12.58
N GLY A 28 14.18 -12.74 -13.83
CA GLY A 28 15.25 -13.54 -14.45
C GLY A 28 16.54 -12.77 -14.66
N ALA A 29 16.46 -11.51 -15.12
CA ALA A 29 17.63 -10.66 -15.30
C ALA A 29 18.29 -10.28 -13.95
N PHE A 30 17.48 -9.94 -12.95
CA PHE A 30 17.95 -9.59 -11.61
C PHE A 30 18.64 -10.77 -10.93
N GLY A 31 18.08 -11.98 -11.06
CA GLY A 31 18.73 -13.20 -10.56
C GLY A 31 20.15 -13.40 -11.09
N LYS A 32 20.39 -13.09 -12.38
CA LYS A 32 21.75 -13.14 -12.96
C LYS A 32 22.70 -12.11 -12.35
N ILE A 33 22.22 -10.89 -12.09
CA ILE A 33 23.02 -9.83 -11.45
C ILE A 33 23.44 -10.29 -10.05
N VAL A 34 22.50 -10.83 -9.27
CA VAL A 34 22.81 -11.34 -7.94
C VAL A 34 23.77 -12.52 -8.02
N ASN A 35 23.56 -13.48 -8.93
CA ASN A 35 24.47 -14.61 -9.11
C ASN A 35 25.90 -14.18 -9.45
N SER A 36 26.07 -13.21 -10.35
CA SER A 36 27.39 -12.65 -10.68
C SER A 36 28.01 -11.93 -9.48
N PHE A 37 27.24 -11.15 -8.72
CA PHE A 37 27.74 -10.54 -7.50
C PHE A 37 28.24 -11.59 -6.48
N VAL A 38 27.52 -12.70 -6.32
CA VAL A 38 27.96 -13.76 -5.42
C VAL A 38 29.19 -14.49 -5.96
N ALA A 39 29.15 -14.94 -7.21
CA ALA A 39 30.19 -15.75 -7.82
C ALA A 39 31.49 -14.97 -8.08
N ASP A 40 31.37 -13.72 -8.52
CA ASP A 40 32.52 -12.94 -9.00
C ASP A 40 33.09 -11.99 -7.94
N ILE A 41 32.30 -11.64 -6.90
CA ILE A 41 32.74 -10.70 -5.85
C ILE A 41 32.78 -11.38 -4.48
N LEU A 42 31.71 -12.04 -4.04
CA LEU A 42 31.71 -12.64 -2.69
C LEU A 42 32.55 -13.91 -2.61
N MET A 43 32.47 -14.81 -3.58
CA MET A 43 33.22 -16.07 -3.57
C MET A 43 34.74 -15.84 -3.51
N PRO A 44 35.36 -14.93 -4.29
CA PRO A 44 36.79 -14.63 -4.14
C PRO A 44 37.18 -14.13 -2.74
N VAL A 45 36.31 -13.36 -2.09
CA VAL A 45 36.56 -12.85 -0.72
C VAL A 45 36.43 -13.98 0.31
N ILE A 46 35.43 -14.85 0.14
CA ILE A 46 35.20 -16.01 1.01
C ILE A 46 36.32 -17.04 0.82
N SER A 47 36.73 -17.31 -0.42
CA SER A 47 37.80 -18.26 -0.72
C SER A 47 39.13 -17.76 -0.18
N LEU A 48 39.45 -16.46 -0.31
CA LEU A 48 40.62 -15.85 0.33
C LEU A 48 40.60 -16.04 1.85
N ALA A 49 39.45 -15.82 2.49
CA ALA A 49 39.29 -16.00 3.93
C ALA A 49 39.42 -17.49 4.37
N LEU A 50 39.07 -18.43 3.49
CA LEU A 50 39.22 -19.87 3.69
C LEU A 50 40.58 -20.42 3.21
N ALA A 51 41.60 -19.57 3.12
CA ALA A 51 42.96 -19.89 2.67
C ALA A 51 43.06 -20.40 1.21
N GLY A 52 42.24 -19.83 0.32
CA GLY A 52 42.28 -20.07 -1.12
C GLY A 52 41.55 -21.35 -1.57
N GLY A 53 40.78 -21.99 -0.68
CA GLY A 53 40.02 -23.17 -1.04
C GLY A 53 38.68 -22.85 -1.69
N ASP A 54 38.46 -23.29 -2.94
CA ASP A 54 37.14 -23.29 -3.54
C ASP A 54 36.30 -24.46 -3.01
N ILE A 55 35.10 -24.14 -2.52
CA ILE A 55 34.15 -25.12 -1.98
C ILE A 55 33.63 -26.02 -3.11
N SER A 56 33.56 -25.49 -4.32
CA SER A 56 33.13 -26.13 -5.58
C SER A 56 33.95 -27.37 -5.94
N ASP A 57 35.23 -27.36 -5.56
CA ASP A 57 36.25 -28.32 -6.00
C ASP A 57 36.31 -29.55 -5.07
N ARG A 58 35.37 -29.63 -4.14
CA ARG A 58 35.22 -30.78 -3.24
C ARG A 58 34.36 -31.85 -3.89
N ALA A 59 35.02 -32.90 -4.34
CA ALA A 59 34.38 -34.13 -4.76
C ALA A 59 34.90 -35.33 -3.97
N VAL A 60 34.10 -36.38 -3.89
CA VAL A 60 34.55 -37.70 -3.41
C VAL A 60 34.37 -38.67 -4.56
N ALA A 61 35.44 -39.34 -4.98
CA ALA A 61 35.32 -40.44 -5.93
C ALA A 61 34.74 -41.66 -5.22
N LEU A 62 33.59 -42.12 -5.69
CA LEU A 62 33.01 -43.40 -5.30
C LEU A 62 33.71 -44.56 -6.01
N ARG A 63 34.25 -44.29 -7.21
CA ARG A 63 35.06 -45.23 -8.00
C ARG A 63 35.98 -44.47 -8.94
N GLY A 64 37.20 -44.98 -9.15
CA GLY A 64 38.21 -44.36 -10.01
C GLY A 64 38.95 -43.20 -9.34
N THR A 65 39.74 -42.46 -10.12
CA THR A 65 40.44 -41.26 -9.65
C THR A 65 39.96 -40.03 -10.40
N TYR A 66 40.14 -38.87 -9.80
CA TYR A 66 39.91 -37.61 -10.47
C TYR A 66 41.03 -36.64 -10.14
N LYS A 67 41.21 -35.68 -11.04
CA LYS A 67 42.04 -34.50 -10.80
C LYS A 67 41.18 -33.28 -11.10
N TRP A 68 41.42 -32.22 -10.35
CA TRP A 68 40.93 -30.91 -10.71
C TRP A 68 41.83 -30.33 -11.78
N ASP A 69 41.24 -29.81 -12.86
CA ASP A 69 41.95 -29.11 -13.93
C ASP A 69 41.64 -27.61 -13.82
N ASP A 70 42.63 -26.83 -13.39
CA ASP A 70 42.52 -25.38 -13.23
C ASP A 70 42.28 -24.64 -14.55
N ALA A 71 42.73 -25.19 -15.69
CA ALA A 71 42.55 -24.57 -16.99
C ALA A 71 41.13 -24.79 -17.55
N ALA A 72 40.57 -25.97 -17.31
CA ALA A 72 39.20 -26.32 -17.70
C ALA A 72 38.15 -25.91 -16.65
N ASN A 73 38.58 -25.50 -15.46
CA ASN A 73 37.74 -25.22 -14.29
C ASN A 73 36.75 -26.37 -14.02
N ALA A 74 37.25 -27.60 -14.13
CA ALA A 74 36.43 -28.80 -14.14
C ALA A 74 37.17 -30.03 -13.59
N PHE A 75 36.40 -30.97 -13.06
CA PHE A 75 36.92 -32.28 -12.66
C PHE A 75 37.18 -33.14 -13.90
N VAL A 76 38.41 -33.59 -14.06
CA VAL A 76 38.80 -34.59 -15.06
C VAL A 76 38.83 -35.95 -14.37
N ALA A 77 37.86 -36.79 -14.73
CA ALA A 77 37.69 -38.12 -14.17
C ALA A 77 38.40 -39.17 -15.03
N SER A 78 38.94 -40.23 -14.42
CA SER A 78 39.41 -41.39 -15.19
C SER A 78 38.23 -42.08 -15.89
N GLU A 79 38.50 -42.83 -16.96
CA GLU A 79 37.45 -43.58 -17.67
C GLU A 79 36.71 -44.53 -16.71
N GLY A 80 35.38 -44.39 -16.63
CA GLY A 80 34.52 -45.14 -15.70
C GLY A 80 34.51 -44.66 -14.24
N ALA A 81 35.09 -43.50 -13.93
CA ALA A 81 35.04 -42.92 -12.60
C ALA A 81 33.64 -42.36 -12.25
N ILE A 82 33.24 -42.53 -10.99
CA ILE A 82 31.97 -42.02 -10.44
C ILE A 82 32.30 -41.01 -9.35
N LEU A 83 31.89 -39.75 -9.56
CA LEU A 83 32.22 -38.62 -8.70
C LEU A 83 30.99 -38.10 -7.96
N PHE A 84 31.08 -38.01 -6.64
CA PHE A 84 30.13 -37.31 -5.80
C PHE A 84 30.60 -35.89 -5.51
N ARG A 85 30.14 -34.93 -6.32
CA ARG A 85 30.51 -33.50 -6.26
C ARG A 85 29.68 -32.75 -5.20
N TRP A 86 29.91 -33.04 -3.93
CA TRP A 86 29.17 -32.39 -2.85
C TRP A 86 29.50 -30.89 -2.72
N GLY A 87 30.69 -30.49 -3.14
CA GLY A 87 31.13 -29.09 -3.15
C GLY A 87 30.22 -28.17 -3.95
N SER A 88 29.84 -28.57 -5.18
CA SER A 88 28.92 -27.78 -6.01
C SER A 88 27.51 -27.69 -5.41
N PHE A 89 27.08 -28.70 -4.67
CA PHE A 89 25.80 -28.67 -3.98
C PHE A 89 25.81 -27.69 -2.81
N VAL A 90 26.85 -27.74 -1.96
CA VAL A 90 27.01 -26.79 -0.85
C VAL A 90 27.14 -25.36 -1.38
N GLN A 91 27.87 -25.15 -2.47
CA GLN A 91 27.94 -23.85 -3.14
C GLN A 91 26.56 -23.38 -3.61
N ALA A 92 25.73 -24.25 -4.19
CA ALA A 92 24.37 -23.89 -4.61
C ALA A 92 23.50 -23.47 -3.41
N ILE A 93 23.64 -24.13 -2.25
CA ILE A 93 22.95 -23.73 -1.00
C ILE A 93 23.43 -22.35 -0.54
N ILE A 94 24.75 -22.11 -0.52
CA ILE A 94 25.32 -20.81 -0.12
C ILE A 94 24.80 -19.71 -1.05
N ASN A 95 24.83 -19.93 -2.36
CA ASN A 95 24.31 -18.98 -3.35
C ASN A 95 22.82 -18.69 -3.09
N PHE A 96 22.01 -19.72 -2.86
CA PHE A 96 20.59 -19.55 -2.54
C PHE A 96 20.37 -18.71 -1.26
N LEU A 97 21.12 -18.98 -0.19
CA LEU A 97 21.02 -18.23 1.05
C LEU A 97 21.43 -16.76 0.87
N ILE A 98 22.47 -16.49 0.10
CA ILE A 98 22.91 -15.11 -0.18
C ILE A 98 21.86 -14.38 -1.03
N ILE A 99 21.33 -15.01 -2.08
CA ILE A 99 20.26 -14.44 -2.90
C ILE A 99 19.05 -14.10 -2.04
N ALA A 100 18.61 -15.04 -1.19
CA ALA A 100 17.49 -14.84 -0.27
C ALA A 100 17.76 -13.68 0.70
N PHE A 101 18.98 -13.58 1.23
CA PHE A 101 19.39 -12.50 2.13
C PHE A 101 19.40 -11.13 1.44
N VAL A 102 19.97 -11.03 0.23
CA VAL A 102 19.99 -9.79 -0.56
C VAL A 102 18.56 -9.37 -0.92
N LEU A 103 17.71 -10.31 -1.35
CA LEU A 103 16.32 -10.03 -1.67
C LEU A 103 15.54 -9.55 -0.45
N PHE A 104 15.78 -10.16 0.71
CA PHE A 104 15.23 -9.72 1.99
C PHE A 104 15.64 -8.28 2.33
N LEU A 105 16.92 -7.92 2.17
CA LEU A 105 17.38 -6.55 2.42
C LEU A 105 16.71 -5.54 1.50
N ILE A 106 16.53 -5.87 0.22
CA ILE A 106 15.86 -5.00 -0.76
C ILE A 106 14.39 -4.83 -0.39
N ILE A 107 13.67 -5.93 -0.12
CA ILE A 107 12.26 -5.87 0.28
C ILE A 107 12.12 -5.06 1.58
N LYS A 108 13.00 -5.27 2.55
CA LYS A 108 13.01 -4.50 3.81
C LYS A 108 13.26 -3.01 3.57
N ALA A 109 14.16 -2.65 2.65
CA ALA A 109 14.41 -1.27 2.26
C ALA A 109 13.18 -0.64 1.58
N LEU A 110 12.55 -1.36 0.65
CA LEU A 110 11.33 -0.91 -0.02
C LEU A 110 10.16 -0.75 0.96
N MET A 111 9.98 -1.69 1.90
CA MET A 111 8.97 -1.60 2.96
C MET A 111 9.23 -0.39 3.87
N LYS A 112 10.49 -0.08 4.19
CA LYS A 112 10.85 1.11 4.98
C LYS A 112 10.52 2.41 4.22
N LEU A 113 10.77 2.47 2.92
CA LEU A 113 10.43 3.62 2.08
C LEU A 113 8.91 3.80 1.94
N LYS A 114 8.19 2.70 1.69
CA LYS A 114 6.73 2.71 1.53
C LYS A 114 6.02 3.06 2.83
N ALA A 115 6.49 2.55 3.98
CA ALA A 115 5.99 2.92 5.30
C ALA A 115 6.16 4.41 5.60
N GLY A 116 7.18 5.07 5.02
CA GLY A 116 7.34 6.53 5.10
C GLY A 116 6.29 7.29 4.28
N GLN A 117 5.95 6.79 3.09
CA GLN A 117 4.96 7.40 2.19
C GLN A 117 3.52 7.17 2.67
N ASP A 118 3.19 5.99 3.18
CA ASP A 118 1.85 5.65 3.66
C ASP A 118 1.50 6.46 4.93
N LYS A 119 2.45 6.65 5.85
CA LYS A 119 2.27 7.56 7.00
C LYS A 119 2.05 9.01 6.58
N GLY A 120 2.63 9.44 5.46
CA GLY A 120 2.42 10.78 4.90
C GLY A 120 1.03 10.94 4.29
N LYS A 121 0.58 9.94 3.52
CA LYS A 121 -0.76 9.90 2.93
C LYS A 121 -1.86 9.79 3.99
N GLU A 122 -1.67 8.93 4.99
CA GLU A 122 -2.62 8.76 6.11
C GLU A 122 -2.77 10.04 6.93
N LYS A 123 -1.65 10.73 7.24
CA LYS A 123 -1.70 12.04 7.93
C LYS A 123 -2.35 13.12 7.07
N ALA A 124 -2.13 13.14 5.76
CA ALA A 124 -2.76 14.08 4.85
C ALA A 124 -4.26 13.84 4.72
N LEU A 125 -4.68 12.57 4.61
CA LEU A 125 -6.08 12.16 4.57
C LEU A 125 -6.79 12.46 5.90
N ALA A 126 -6.16 12.16 7.04
CA ALA A 126 -6.71 12.49 8.36
C ALA A 126 -6.85 14.01 8.57
N LYS A 127 -5.87 14.81 8.10
CA LYS A 127 -5.95 16.29 8.15
C LYS A 127 -7.05 16.83 7.23
N ALA A 128 -7.20 16.28 6.03
CA ALA A 128 -8.27 16.66 5.11
C ALA A 128 -9.66 16.31 5.66
N GLN A 129 -9.81 15.14 6.29
CA GLN A 129 -11.05 14.71 6.93
C GLN A 129 -11.42 15.60 8.13
N LYS A 130 -10.45 15.94 9.00
CA LYS A 130 -10.67 16.89 10.10
C LYS A 130 -11.14 18.26 9.59
N LYS A 131 -10.47 18.82 8.59
CA LYS A 131 -10.81 20.12 8.01
C LYS A 131 -12.20 20.14 7.38
N LYS A 132 -12.61 19.03 6.75
CA LYS A 132 -13.95 18.86 6.17
C LYS A 132 -15.04 18.71 7.23
N ALA A 133 -14.74 18.02 8.34
CA ALA A 133 -15.66 17.89 9.47
C ALA A 133 -15.84 19.23 10.21
N GLU A 134 -14.76 19.99 10.41
CA GLU A 134 -14.81 21.34 10.99
C GLU A 134 -15.62 22.30 10.11
N GLY A 135 -15.38 22.30 8.79
CA GLY A 135 -16.15 23.13 7.86
C GLY A 135 -17.64 22.78 7.80
N LYS A 136 -18.00 21.50 7.98
CA LYS A 136 -19.42 21.09 8.06
C LYS A 136 -20.08 21.56 9.35
N LYS A 137 -19.37 21.52 10.48
CA LYS A 137 -19.88 22.04 11.76
C LYS A 137 -20.08 23.55 11.73
N LEU A 138 -19.15 24.28 11.11
CA LEU A 138 -19.23 25.73 10.99
C LEU A 138 -20.45 26.15 10.17
N ARG A 139 -20.71 25.49 9.03
CA ARG A 139 -21.90 25.75 8.20
C ARG A 139 -23.21 25.42 8.90
N ALA A 140 -23.25 24.34 9.67
CA ALA A 140 -24.44 23.99 10.44
C ALA A 140 -24.74 25.05 11.52
N TYR A 141 -23.70 25.59 12.16
CA TYR A 141 -23.85 26.68 13.13
C TYR A 141 -24.26 28.01 12.47
N GLU A 142 -23.73 28.31 11.28
CA GLU A 142 -24.14 29.47 10.48
C GLU A 142 -25.62 29.38 10.06
N GLU A 143 -26.09 28.20 9.61
CA GLU A 143 -27.49 27.97 9.28
C GLU A 143 -28.41 28.07 10.51
N GLU A 144 -27.97 27.56 11.65
CA GLU A 144 -28.73 27.62 12.91
C GLU A 144 -28.87 29.06 13.44
N LEU A 145 -27.79 29.85 13.38
CA LEU A 145 -27.80 31.27 13.74
C LEU A 145 -28.73 32.06 12.82
N LEU A 146 -28.61 31.89 11.49
CA LEU A 146 -29.44 32.60 10.52
C LEU A 146 -30.92 32.27 10.71
N ALA A 147 -31.26 31.02 11.00
CA ALA A 147 -32.64 30.62 11.30
C ALA A 147 -33.16 31.28 12.59
N GLU A 148 -32.33 31.40 13.63
CA GLU A 148 -32.70 32.07 14.87
C GLU A 148 -32.85 33.59 14.69
N GLU A 149 -32.00 34.20 13.86
CA GLU A 149 -32.09 35.62 13.51
C GLU A 149 -33.34 35.93 12.68
N GLU A 150 -33.66 35.09 11.68
CA GLU A 150 -34.90 35.17 10.90
C GLU A 150 -36.15 35.00 11.78
N ALA A 151 -36.13 34.05 12.72
CA ALA A 151 -37.23 33.84 13.66
C ALA A 151 -37.43 35.05 14.59
N ARG A 152 -36.34 35.68 15.06
CA ARG A 152 -36.39 36.93 15.84
C ARG A 152 -36.93 38.10 15.02
N LEU A 153 -36.51 38.24 13.78
CA LEU A 153 -37.00 39.28 12.86
C LEU A 153 -38.49 39.09 12.55
N ALA A 154 -38.94 37.84 12.35
CA ALA A 154 -40.35 37.52 12.16
C ALA A 154 -41.21 37.83 13.40
N ALA A 155 -40.67 37.55 14.60
CA ALA A 155 -41.33 37.88 15.87
C ALA A 155 -41.43 39.40 16.12
N LEU A 156 -40.50 40.19 15.58
CA LEU A 156 -40.54 41.66 15.61
C LEU A 156 -41.48 42.25 14.54
N ALA A 157 -41.61 41.59 13.39
CA ALA A 157 -42.47 42.03 12.29
C ALA A 157 -43.97 41.80 12.55
N ASN A 158 -44.31 40.86 13.45
CA ASN A 158 -45.70 40.58 13.84
C ASN A 158 -45.81 40.67 15.37
N PRO A 159 -46.09 41.88 15.93
CA PRO A 159 -46.21 42.02 17.37
C PRO A 159 -47.35 41.13 17.88
N ALA A 160 -47.11 40.38 18.96
CA ALA A 160 -48.14 39.59 19.64
C ALA A 160 -49.40 40.45 19.86
N PRO A 161 -50.62 39.87 19.77
CA PRO A 161 -51.85 40.63 19.91
C PRO A 161 -51.81 41.47 21.18
N VAL A 162 -51.94 42.79 21.02
CA VAL A 162 -51.97 43.74 22.14
C VAL A 162 -53.05 43.29 23.12
N PRO A 163 -52.77 43.26 24.43
CA PRO A 163 -53.76 42.88 25.43
C PRO A 163 -55.00 43.79 25.29
N PRO A 164 -56.21 43.25 25.50
CA PRO A 164 -57.46 43.95 25.22
C PRO A 164 -57.46 45.31 25.90
N THR A 165 -57.76 46.33 25.12
CA THR A 165 -57.76 47.70 25.64
C THR A 165 -58.95 47.87 26.60
N THR A 166 -58.83 48.80 27.56
CA THR A 166 -59.87 49.03 28.57
C THR A 166 -61.27 49.22 27.96
N ASN A 167 -61.35 49.79 26.77
CA ASN A 167 -62.61 49.99 26.05
C ASN A 167 -63.22 48.66 25.58
N GLU A 168 -62.40 47.71 25.11
CA GLU A 168 -62.85 46.37 24.69
C GLU A 168 -63.38 45.56 25.89
N LEU A 169 -62.68 45.63 27.02
CA LEU A 169 -63.13 45.02 28.28
C LEU A 169 -64.44 45.62 28.78
N LEU A 170 -64.64 46.93 28.64
CA LEU A 170 -65.89 47.59 29.02
C LEU A 170 -67.06 47.17 28.11
N THR A 171 -66.83 47.00 26.81
CA THR A 171 -67.84 46.41 25.91
C THR A 171 -68.18 44.98 26.28
N GLU A 172 -67.18 44.16 26.59
CA GLU A 172 -67.39 42.76 26.97
C GLU A 172 -68.13 42.63 28.31
N ILE A 173 -67.81 43.49 29.29
CA ILE A 173 -68.54 43.58 30.56
C ILE A 173 -70.00 44.00 30.31
N LYS A 174 -70.25 44.98 29.43
CA LYS A 174 -71.61 45.43 29.10
C LYS A 174 -72.43 44.30 28.44
N GLU A 175 -71.83 43.58 27.50
CA GLU A 175 -72.43 42.42 26.83
C GLU A 175 -72.76 41.30 27.84
N LEU A 176 -71.84 41.01 28.76
CA LEU A 176 -72.05 40.01 29.80
C LEU A 176 -73.16 40.42 30.78
N LEU A 177 -73.27 41.72 31.12
CA LEU A 177 -74.34 42.24 31.95
C LEU A 177 -75.71 42.20 31.27
N GLU A 178 -75.81 42.55 29.98
CA GLU A 178 -77.04 42.40 29.20
C GLU A 178 -77.47 40.92 29.12
N LYS A 179 -76.52 40.02 28.90
CA LYS A 179 -76.78 38.58 28.87
C LYS A 179 -77.24 38.02 30.23
N GLN A 180 -76.80 38.60 31.35
CA GLN A 180 -77.31 38.25 32.68
C GLN A 180 -78.66 38.90 32.99
N ALA A 181 -78.90 40.13 32.54
CA ALA A 181 -80.17 40.81 32.70
C ALA A 181 -81.29 40.12 31.89
N ALA A 182 -80.99 39.60 30.70
CA ALA A 182 -81.91 38.81 29.89
C ALA A 182 -82.22 37.40 30.45
N LYS A 183 -81.53 36.99 31.53
CA LYS A 183 -81.67 35.67 32.16
C LYS A 183 -82.43 35.71 33.49
N LYS A 184 -82.93 36.88 33.91
CA LYS A 184 -83.89 37.10 35.01
C LYS A 184 -85.25 37.47 34.45
#